data_AF-A0A963Q8Z1-F1
#
_entry.id   AF-A0A963Q8Z1-F1
#
_cell.length_a   1.000
_cell.length_b   1.000
_cell.length_c   1.000
_cell.angle_alpha   90.00
_cell.angle_beta   90.00
_cell.angle_gamma   90.00
#
_symmetry.space_group_name_H-M   'P 1'
#
loop_
_entity.id
_entity.type
_entity.pdbx_description
1 polymer ?
#
loop_
_entity_poly.entity_id
_entity_poly.type
_entity_poly.pdbx_seq_one_letter_code
_entity_poly.pdbx_strand_id
1 'polypeptide(L)'
;PKLDALLPLVALGTVADVVRLDANNRRLVAQGLKRVRAGALPAGLSSLFGAAGRSAPVATTFDFGFALGPRINAAGRLSDMTLGIECLLTDDALRADELARTLDGINRERREIEGDMRAQAMEIAESLFDEGEEPPPAICVFDPDFHEGVVGIVASRIKDKLHRPTFVFAASQAPGKEHELKGSGRSIPGFHLRDALDLVAKRHPGVLLRFGGHAMAAGCTVAEEHLDTFEQALAEVAMQWLDAATLQRRLETDGPLAPEYRRVDLVDTLHKEVWGQGFA
;
A
#
# COMPACT_ATOMS: atom_id res chain seq x y z
N PRO A 1 31.65 -4.96 12.91
CA PRO A 1 31.13 -5.84 11.83
C PRO A 1 30.93 -5.09 10.51
N LYS A 2 31.20 -5.74 9.37
CA LYS A 2 30.94 -5.20 8.03
C LYS A 2 29.44 -5.40 7.73
N LEU A 3 28.67 -4.32 7.69
CA LEU A 3 27.20 -4.34 7.48
C LEU A 3 26.79 -4.02 6.04
N ASP A 4 27.76 -3.74 5.19
CA ASP A 4 27.57 -3.27 3.83
C ASP A 4 26.94 -4.33 2.92
N ALA A 5 27.10 -5.61 3.25
CA ALA A 5 26.41 -6.73 2.59
C ALA A 5 24.89 -6.70 2.78
N LEU A 6 24.37 -6.03 3.81
CA LEU A 6 22.94 -5.92 4.09
C LEU A 6 22.26 -4.76 3.35
N LEU A 7 23.04 -3.86 2.72
CA LEU A 7 22.51 -2.68 2.02
C LEU A 7 21.49 -3.00 0.92
N PRO A 8 21.59 -4.10 0.15
CA PRO A 8 20.52 -4.50 -0.77
C PRO A 8 19.18 -4.73 -0.07
N LEU A 9 19.18 -5.38 1.10
CA LEU A 9 17.98 -5.64 1.89
C LEU A 9 17.44 -4.36 2.53
N VAL A 10 18.33 -3.50 3.04
CA VAL A 10 17.96 -2.17 3.56
C VAL A 10 17.29 -1.34 2.47
N ALA A 11 17.85 -1.32 1.26
CA ALA A 11 17.29 -0.57 0.14
C ALA A 11 15.92 -1.11 -0.30
N LEU A 12 15.78 -2.44 -0.41
CA LEU A 12 14.50 -3.08 -0.70
C LEU A 12 13.45 -2.70 0.35
N GLY A 13 13.75 -2.87 1.65
CA GLY A 13 12.83 -2.57 2.74
C GLY A 13 12.43 -1.09 2.78
N THR A 14 13.41 -0.19 2.64
CA THR A 14 13.16 1.27 2.65
C THR A 14 12.19 1.67 1.53
N VAL A 15 12.38 1.11 0.33
CA VAL A 15 11.53 1.43 -0.83
C VAL A 15 10.18 0.72 -0.76
N ALA A 16 10.15 -0.55 -0.35
CA ALA A 16 8.92 -1.35 -0.26
C ALA A 16 7.96 -0.83 0.84
N ASP A 17 8.50 -0.21 1.89
CA ASP A 17 7.73 0.42 2.97
C ASP A 17 7.42 1.91 2.71
N VAL A 18 7.73 2.41 1.51
CA VAL A 18 7.43 3.78 1.07
C VAL A 18 7.97 4.84 2.04
N VAL A 19 9.13 4.56 2.66
CA VAL A 19 9.79 5.47 3.59
C VAL A 19 10.24 6.72 2.82
N ARG A 20 10.11 7.90 3.45
CA ARG A 20 10.59 9.16 2.87
C ARG A 20 12.08 9.06 2.50
N LEU A 21 12.41 9.33 1.25
CA LEU A 21 13.78 9.33 0.74
C LEU A 21 14.48 10.66 1.01
N ASP A 22 14.63 10.97 2.30
CA ASP A 22 15.49 12.04 2.77
C ASP A 22 16.97 11.80 2.41
N ALA A 23 17.85 12.73 2.76
CA ALA A 23 19.27 12.64 2.42
C ALA A 23 19.95 11.35 2.90
N ASN A 24 19.52 10.76 4.02
CA ASN A 24 20.13 9.54 4.56
C ASN A 24 19.55 8.30 3.89
N ASN A 25 18.22 8.19 3.82
CA ASN A 25 17.53 7.08 3.18
C ASN A 25 17.90 6.99 1.69
N ARG A 26 17.99 8.14 1.00
CA ARG A 26 18.41 8.20 -0.40
C ARG A 26 19.83 7.66 -0.60
N ARG A 27 20.77 7.97 0.29
CA ARG A 27 22.14 7.42 0.25
C ARG A 27 22.16 5.92 0.49
N LEU A 28 21.41 5.42 1.47
CA LEU A 28 21.32 3.99 1.76
C LEU A 28 20.74 3.22 0.57
N VAL A 29 19.64 3.70 0.00
CA VAL A 29 19.02 3.12 -1.18
C VAL A 29 19.96 3.17 -2.39
N ALA A 30 20.65 4.29 -2.62
CA ALA A 30 21.62 4.41 -3.71
C ALA A 30 22.77 3.39 -3.59
N GLN A 31 23.31 3.19 -2.39
CA GLN A 31 24.35 2.19 -2.16
C GLN A 31 23.85 0.75 -2.30
N GLY A 32 22.63 0.46 -1.84
CA GLY A 32 21.99 -0.84 -2.05
C GLY A 32 21.77 -1.15 -3.54
N LEU A 33 21.22 -0.21 -4.30
CA LEU A 33 21.05 -0.34 -5.75
C LEU A 33 22.39 -0.53 -6.46
N LYS A 34 23.42 0.24 -6.10
CA LYS A 34 24.77 0.10 -6.67
C LYS A 34 25.30 -1.33 -6.49
N ARG A 35 25.07 -1.95 -5.33
CA ARG A 35 25.50 -3.33 -5.04
C ARG A 35 24.69 -4.36 -5.82
N VAL A 36 23.36 -4.21 -5.85
CA VAL A 36 22.48 -5.06 -6.66
C VAL A 36 22.89 -5.05 -8.13
N ARG A 37 23.13 -3.87 -8.70
CA ARG A 37 23.58 -3.72 -10.09
C ARG A 37 24.94 -4.35 -10.37
N ALA A 38 25.80 -4.42 -9.35
CA ALA A 38 27.11 -5.07 -9.42
C ALA A 38 27.06 -6.60 -9.15
N GLY A 39 25.86 -7.17 -8.94
CA GLY A 39 25.72 -8.60 -8.61
C GLY A 39 26.05 -8.95 -7.15
N ALA A 40 26.24 -7.95 -6.28
CA ALA A 40 26.50 -8.13 -4.85
C ALA A 40 25.17 -8.09 -4.07
N LEU A 41 24.38 -9.16 -4.20
CA LEU A 41 23.08 -9.30 -3.55
C LEU A 41 22.85 -10.73 -2.99
N PRO A 42 22.00 -10.89 -1.95
CA PRO A 42 21.65 -12.21 -1.43
C PRO A 42 20.94 -13.08 -2.46
N ALA A 43 21.04 -14.41 -2.29
CA ALA A 43 20.42 -15.40 -3.18
C ALA A 43 18.91 -15.14 -3.35
N GLY A 44 18.19 -14.90 -2.25
CA GLY A 44 16.78 -14.53 -2.25
C GLY A 44 16.44 -13.35 -3.15
N LEU A 45 17.20 -12.26 -3.05
CA LEU A 45 16.96 -11.06 -3.84
C LEU A 45 17.22 -11.33 -5.33
N SER A 46 18.26 -12.10 -5.64
CA SER A 46 18.55 -12.53 -7.01
C SER A 46 17.41 -13.36 -7.61
N SER A 47 16.89 -14.34 -6.86
CA SER A 47 15.77 -15.18 -7.28
C SER A 47 14.47 -14.38 -7.44
N LEU A 48 14.23 -13.38 -6.58
CA LEU A 48 13.08 -12.48 -6.72
C LEU A 48 13.16 -11.62 -7.98
N PHE A 49 14.34 -11.17 -8.41
CA PHE A 49 14.51 -10.52 -9.72
C PHE A 49 14.13 -11.46 -10.86
N GLY A 50 14.61 -12.71 -10.80
CA GLY A 50 14.29 -13.75 -11.79
C GLY A 50 12.78 -14.03 -11.88
N ALA A 51 12.14 -14.32 -10.74
CA ALA A 51 10.70 -14.54 -10.66
C ALA A 51 9.89 -13.30 -11.09
N ALA A 52 10.44 -12.10 -10.91
CA ALA A 52 9.81 -10.86 -11.34
C ALA A 52 9.97 -10.54 -12.84
N GLY A 53 10.79 -11.30 -13.58
CA GLY A 53 11.16 -10.95 -14.95
C GLY A 53 11.93 -9.63 -15.04
N ARG A 54 12.70 -9.29 -13.99
CA ARG A 54 13.47 -8.05 -13.88
C ARG A 54 14.96 -8.34 -13.90
N SER A 55 15.76 -7.34 -14.28
CA SER A 55 17.20 -7.48 -14.44
C SER A 55 17.95 -6.66 -13.38
N ALA A 56 18.64 -7.35 -12.46
CA ALA A 56 19.39 -6.72 -11.37
C ALA A 56 20.44 -5.68 -11.84
N PRO A 57 21.22 -5.91 -12.93
CA PRO A 57 22.19 -4.93 -13.45
C PRO A 57 21.62 -3.53 -13.79
N VAL A 58 20.32 -3.44 -14.09
CA VAL A 58 19.63 -2.18 -14.43
C VAL A 58 18.55 -1.81 -13.41
N ALA A 59 18.55 -2.45 -12.24
CA ALA A 59 17.53 -2.26 -11.21
C ALA A 59 17.37 -0.80 -10.78
N THR A 60 16.13 -0.39 -10.55
CA THR A 60 15.74 0.94 -10.08
C THR A 60 14.94 0.82 -8.78
N THR A 61 14.60 1.94 -8.14
CA THR A 61 13.65 1.93 -7.02
C THR A 61 12.27 1.40 -7.44
N PHE A 62 11.89 1.57 -8.71
CA PHE A 62 10.65 1.02 -9.24
C PHE A 62 10.60 -0.51 -9.14
N ASP A 63 11.71 -1.20 -9.45
CA ASP A 63 11.77 -2.66 -9.34
C ASP A 63 11.58 -3.13 -7.89
N PHE A 64 12.14 -2.41 -6.91
CA PHE A 64 11.90 -2.71 -5.50
C PHE A 64 10.46 -2.45 -5.08
N GLY A 65 9.92 -1.26 -5.38
CA GLY A 65 8.59 -0.85 -4.91
C GLY A 65 7.43 -1.55 -5.60
N PHE A 66 7.57 -1.90 -6.88
CA PHE A 66 6.45 -2.38 -7.72
C PHE A 66 6.64 -3.79 -8.26
N ALA A 67 7.83 -4.38 -8.17
CA ALA A 67 8.07 -5.77 -8.59
C ALA A 67 8.43 -6.68 -7.42
N LEU A 68 9.50 -6.39 -6.67
CA LEU A 68 10.00 -7.29 -5.63
C LEU A 68 9.22 -7.18 -4.32
N GLY A 69 9.07 -5.96 -3.77
CA GLY A 69 8.33 -5.70 -2.53
C GLY A 69 6.91 -6.29 -2.53
N PRO A 70 6.10 -6.12 -3.60
CA PRO A 70 4.76 -6.72 -3.69
C PRO A 70 4.73 -8.24 -3.55
N ARG A 71 5.77 -8.97 -3.99
CA ARG A 71 5.86 -10.43 -3.88
C ARG A 71 6.04 -10.88 -2.45
N ILE A 72 6.93 -10.21 -1.73
CA ILE A 72 7.18 -10.47 -0.31
C ILE A 72 5.93 -10.11 0.51
N ASN A 73 5.34 -8.95 0.24
CA ASN A 73 4.17 -8.46 0.97
C ASN A 73 2.91 -9.27 0.68
N ALA A 74 2.83 -9.98 -0.45
CA ALA A 74 1.69 -10.84 -0.76
C ALA A 74 1.60 -12.04 0.20
N ALA A 75 2.73 -12.60 0.62
CA ALA A 75 2.77 -13.69 1.60
C ALA A 75 2.10 -13.30 2.90
N GLY A 76 2.44 -12.14 3.49
CA GLY A 76 1.81 -11.67 4.72
C GLY A 76 0.33 -11.26 4.59
N ARG A 77 -0.24 -11.25 3.38
CA ARG A 77 -1.65 -10.91 3.13
C ARG A 77 -2.52 -12.12 2.89
N LEU A 78 -2.00 -13.13 2.20
CA LEU A 78 -2.77 -14.31 1.77
C LEU A 78 -2.27 -15.63 2.36
N SER A 79 -1.07 -15.67 2.93
CA SER A 79 -0.41 -16.90 3.33
C SER A 79 0.50 -16.68 4.54
N ASP A 80 1.52 -17.52 4.70
CA ASP A 80 2.50 -17.40 5.76
C ASP A 80 3.62 -16.42 5.39
N MET A 81 3.77 -15.36 6.20
CA MET A 81 4.85 -14.37 6.07
C MET A 81 6.25 -14.99 6.20
N THR A 82 6.39 -16.16 6.86
CA THR A 82 7.67 -16.86 7.01
C THR A 82 8.35 -17.15 5.67
N LEU A 83 7.57 -17.39 4.59
CA LEU A 83 8.10 -17.62 3.25
C LEU A 83 8.93 -16.45 2.72
N GLY A 84 8.46 -15.23 2.95
CA GLY A 84 9.17 -14.01 2.55
C GLY A 84 10.47 -13.81 3.34
N ILE A 85 10.43 -14.10 4.64
CA ILE A 85 11.59 -14.01 5.52
C ILE A 85 12.64 -15.07 5.15
N GLU A 86 12.22 -16.33 4.99
CA GLU A 86 13.09 -17.44 4.59
C GLU A 86 13.75 -17.16 3.23
N CYS A 87 12.99 -16.62 2.28
CA CYS A 87 13.51 -16.24 0.97
C CYS A 87 14.66 -15.24 1.09
N LEU A 88 14.53 -14.22 1.94
CA LEU A 88 15.56 -13.18 2.12
C LEU A 88 16.76 -13.63 2.95
N LEU A 89 16.62 -14.66 3.78
CA LEU A 89 17.66 -15.15 4.70
C LEU A 89 18.45 -16.35 4.16
N THR A 90 17.92 -17.10 3.21
CA THR A 90 18.61 -18.29 2.68
C THR A 90 19.84 -17.93 1.84
N ASP A 91 20.92 -18.69 2.03
CA ASP A 91 22.13 -18.65 1.22
C ASP A 91 22.12 -19.70 0.08
N ASP A 92 21.16 -20.63 0.08
CA ASP A 92 21.00 -21.65 -0.96
C ASP A 92 20.21 -21.08 -2.15
N ALA A 93 20.86 -21.02 -3.31
CA ALA A 93 20.28 -20.50 -4.55
C ALA A 93 19.08 -21.31 -5.06
N LEU A 94 19.08 -22.64 -4.88
CA LEU A 94 17.96 -23.48 -5.30
C LEU A 94 16.75 -23.23 -4.40
N ARG A 95 16.97 -23.20 -3.09
CA ARG A 95 15.91 -22.89 -2.12
C ARG A 95 15.36 -21.48 -2.33
N ALA A 96 16.22 -20.50 -2.62
CA ALA A 96 15.82 -19.15 -2.95
C ALA A 96 14.92 -19.08 -4.20
N ASP A 97 15.24 -19.84 -5.26
CA ASP A 97 14.42 -19.90 -6.47
C ASP A 97 13.04 -20.51 -6.21
N GLU A 98 12.98 -21.62 -5.47
CA GLU A 98 11.72 -22.24 -5.06
C GLU A 98 10.82 -21.25 -4.30
N LEU A 99 11.38 -20.59 -3.27
CA LEU A 99 10.64 -19.62 -2.46
C LEU A 99 10.20 -18.41 -3.30
N ALA A 100 11.07 -17.88 -4.17
CA ALA A 100 10.74 -16.74 -5.03
C ALA A 100 9.61 -17.07 -6.01
N ARG A 101 9.56 -18.29 -6.57
CA ARG A 101 8.46 -18.75 -7.43
C ARG A 101 7.16 -18.90 -6.66
N THR A 102 7.22 -19.43 -5.44
CA THR A 102 6.05 -19.52 -4.55
C THR A 102 5.50 -18.12 -4.24
N LEU A 103 6.37 -17.17 -3.86
CA LEU A 103 6.00 -15.79 -3.61
C LEU A 103 5.42 -15.10 -4.85
N ASP A 104 5.92 -15.40 -6.05
CA ASP A 104 5.34 -14.92 -7.31
C ASP A 104 3.93 -15.47 -7.53
N GLY A 105 3.73 -16.77 -7.29
CA GLY A 105 2.42 -17.42 -7.34
C GLY A 105 1.41 -16.74 -6.42
N ILE A 106 1.75 -16.59 -5.14
CA ILE A 106 0.91 -15.90 -4.14
C ILE A 106 0.61 -14.45 -4.57
N ASN A 107 1.59 -13.76 -5.15
CA ASN A 107 1.37 -12.40 -5.63
C ASN A 107 0.46 -12.32 -6.86
N ARG A 108 0.46 -13.32 -7.74
CA ARG A 108 -0.50 -13.41 -8.86
C ARG A 108 -1.91 -13.63 -8.34
N GLU A 109 -2.10 -14.61 -7.48
CA GLU A 109 -3.38 -14.87 -6.81
C GLU A 109 -3.90 -13.62 -6.08
N ARG A 110 -3.03 -12.92 -5.34
CA ARG A 110 -3.40 -11.65 -4.70
C ARG A 110 -3.83 -10.58 -5.69
N ARG A 111 -3.22 -10.50 -6.86
CA ARG A 111 -3.61 -9.52 -7.89
C ARG A 111 -4.94 -9.87 -8.55
N GLU A 112 -5.24 -11.15 -8.70
CA GLU A 112 -6.54 -11.63 -9.19
C GLU A 112 -7.64 -11.25 -8.20
N ILE A 113 -7.49 -11.63 -6.92
CA ILE A 113 -8.41 -11.24 -5.84
C ILE A 113 -8.53 -9.71 -5.75
N GLU A 114 -7.42 -8.96 -5.82
CA GLU A 114 -7.44 -7.49 -5.83
C GLU A 114 -8.18 -6.93 -7.03
N GLY A 115 -8.04 -7.52 -8.22
CA GLY A 115 -8.68 -7.07 -9.44
C GLY A 115 -10.20 -7.16 -9.37
N ASP A 116 -10.69 -8.34 -8.98
CA ASP A 116 -12.13 -8.64 -8.87
C ASP A 116 -12.77 -7.81 -7.76
N MET A 117 -12.15 -7.82 -6.57
CA MET A 117 -12.63 -7.07 -5.42
C MET A 117 -12.62 -5.56 -5.67
N ARG A 118 -11.61 -5.04 -6.39
CA ARG A 118 -11.56 -3.61 -6.74
C ARG A 118 -12.70 -3.22 -7.68
N ALA A 119 -13.05 -4.07 -8.65
CA ALA A 119 -14.13 -3.76 -9.59
C ALA A 119 -15.47 -3.65 -8.83
N GLN A 120 -15.79 -4.67 -8.02
CA GLN A 120 -16.98 -4.70 -7.17
C GLN A 120 -17.02 -3.52 -6.19
N ALA A 121 -15.92 -3.29 -5.46
CA ALA A 121 -15.86 -2.22 -4.48
C ALA A 121 -15.98 -0.82 -5.10
N MET A 122 -15.50 -0.65 -6.35
CA MET A 122 -15.67 0.61 -7.07
C MET A 122 -17.12 0.82 -7.48
N GLU A 123 -17.79 -0.23 -7.96
CA GLU A 123 -19.21 -0.18 -8.32
C GLU A 123 -20.08 0.16 -7.10
N ILE A 124 -19.81 -0.47 -5.95
CA ILE A 124 -20.49 -0.13 -4.68
C ILE A 124 -20.19 1.32 -4.29
N ALA A 125 -18.93 1.75 -4.34
CA ALA A 125 -18.57 3.11 -3.95
C ALA A 125 -19.23 4.18 -4.85
N GLU A 126 -19.37 3.90 -6.15
CA GLU A 126 -20.00 4.80 -7.12
C GLU A 126 -21.53 4.79 -7.03
N SER A 127 -22.15 3.73 -6.51
CA SER A 127 -23.61 3.69 -6.28
C SER A 127 -24.06 4.42 -5.02
N LEU A 128 -23.12 4.89 -4.19
CA LEU A 128 -23.41 5.69 -2.99
C LEU A 128 -23.87 7.13 -3.31
N PHE A 129 -23.72 7.59 -4.54
CA PHE A 129 -24.09 8.94 -4.98
C PHE A 129 -24.57 8.93 -6.43
N ASP A 130 -25.49 9.85 -6.77
CA ASP A 130 -26.02 9.93 -8.12
C ASP A 130 -25.03 10.59 -9.10
N GLU A 131 -25.20 10.30 -10.40
CA GLU A 131 -24.35 10.88 -11.43
C GLU A 131 -24.46 12.42 -11.44
N GLY A 132 -23.34 13.10 -11.17
CA GLY A 132 -23.27 14.56 -11.09
C GLY A 132 -23.36 15.12 -9.67
N GLU A 133 -23.63 14.29 -8.66
CA GLU A 133 -23.50 14.66 -7.25
C GLU A 133 -22.07 14.51 -6.76
N GLU A 134 -21.72 15.24 -5.69
CA GLU A 134 -20.43 15.06 -5.04
C GLU A 134 -20.42 13.77 -4.20
N PRO A 135 -19.31 12.99 -4.20
CA PRO A 135 -19.20 11.84 -3.34
C PRO A 135 -19.33 12.25 -1.86
N PRO A 136 -19.89 11.37 -1.01
CA PRO A 136 -20.03 11.63 0.42
C PRO A 136 -18.67 11.96 1.06
N PRO A 137 -18.64 12.69 2.19
CA PRO A 137 -17.41 13.20 2.78
C PRO A 137 -16.45 12.10 3.25
N ALA A 138 -16.96 10.89 3.50
CA ALA A 138 -16.19 9.66 3.66
C ALA A 138 -16.90 8.52 2.94
N ILE A 139 -16.14 7.50 2.54
CA ILE A 139 -16.63 6.33 1.83
C ILE A 139 -16.47 5.11 2.74
N CYS A 140 -17.54 4.34 2.90
CA CYS A 140 -17.51 3.03 3.54
C CYS A 140 -17.98 2.00 2.51
N VAL A 141 -17.24 0.91 2.34
CA VAL A 141 -17.64 -0.19 1.46
C VAL A 141 -17.50 -1.49 2.20
N PHE A 142 -18.49 -2.36 2.07
CA PHE A 142 -18.48 -3.72 2.58
C PHE A 142 -19.09 -4.64 1.54
N ASP A 143 -18.54 -5.84 1.44
CA ASP A 143 -19.15 -6.96 0.74
C ASP A 143 -18.71 -8.26 1.45
N PRO A 144 -19.60 -9.25 1.64
CA PRO A 144 -19.27 -10.52 2.28
C PRO A 144 -18.21 -11.32 1.53
N ASP A 145 -18.06 -11.15 0.22
CA ASP A 145 -17.07 -11.86 -0.60
C ASP A 145 -15.68 -11.19 -0.57
N PHE A 146 -15.54 -10.05 0.11
CA PHE A 146 -14.25 -9.36 0.21
C PHE A 146 -13.24 -10.13 1.07
N HIS A 147 -11.97 -10.06 0.65
CA HIS A 147 -10.87 -10.72 1.34
C HIS A 147 -10.12 -9.74 2.26
N GLU A 148 -10.06 -10.02 3.57
CA GLU A 148 -9.44 -9.14 4.57
C GLU A 148 -7.96 -8.80 4.29
N GLY A 149 -7.21 -9.70 3.65
CA GLY A 149 -5.82 -9.45 3.23
C GLY A 149 -5.62 -8.35 2.18
N VAL A 150 -6.70 -7.98 1.45
CA VAL A 150 -6.64 -7.11 0.27
C VAL A 150 -7.40 -5.79 0.47
N VAL A 151 -8.29 -5.68 1.46
CA VAL A 151 -9.16 -4.50 1.65
C VAL A 151 -8.41 -3.18 1.72
N GLY A 152 -7.22 -3.15 2.34
CA GLY A 152 -6.41 -1.93 2.43
C GLY A 152 -5.86 -1.43 1.08
N ILE A 153 -5.66 -2.32 0.10
CA ILE A 153 -5.24 -1.94 -1.25
C ILE A 153 -6.42 -1.34 -2.01
N VAL A 154 -7.58 -1.97 -1.93
CA VAL A 154 -8.82 -1.48 -2.55
C VAL A 154 -9.26 -0.15 -1.95
N ALA A 155 -9.21 0.01 -0.62
CA ALA A 155 -9.46 1.28 0.05
C ALA A 155 -8.54 2.40 -0.46
N SER A 156 -7.28 2.08 -0.77
CA SER A 156 -6.33 3.06 -1.32
C SER A 156 -6.78 3.52 -2.72
N ARG A 157 -7.27 2.59 -3.56
CA ARG A 157 -7.72 2.89 -4.92
C ARG A 157 -8.98 3.74 -4.96
N ILE A 158 -9.96 3.42 -4.11
CA ILE A 158 -11.19 4.20 -3.98
C ILE A 158 -10.85 5.61 -3.49
N LYS A 159 -10.04 5.72 -2.44
CA LYS A 159 -9.54 7.02 -1.94
C LYS A 159 -8.79 7.81 -3.00
N ASP A 160 -7.96 7.18 -3.85
CA ASP A 160 -7.25 7.88 -4.93
C ASP A 160 -8.18 8.39 -6.03
N LYS A 161 -9.25 7.64 -6.35
CA LYS A 161 -10.23 8.01 -7.38
C LYS A 161 -11.19 9.08 -6.90
N LEU A 162 -11.80 8.89 -5.73
CA LEU A 162 -12.85 9.76 -5.20
C LEU A 162 -12.30 10.91 -4.34
N HIS A 163 -11.03 10.85 -3.94
CA HIS A 163 -10.41 11.81 -3.03
C HIS A 163 -11.23 12.03 -1.75
N ARG A 164 -11.62 10.91 -1.13
CA ARG A 164 -12.33 10.85 0.16
C ARG A 164 -11.58 9.92 1.11
N PRO A 165 -11.60 10.16 2.43
CA PRO A 165 -11.29 9.12 3.40
C PRO A 165 -12.16 7.89 3.12
N THR A 166 -11.56 6.71 3.08
CA THR A 166 -12.25 5.49 2.69
C THR A 166 -11.94 4.36 3.66
N PHE A 167 -12.96 3.65 4.11
CA PHE A 167 -12.85 2.31 4.70
C PHE A 167 -13.43 1.26 3.78
N VAL A 168 -12.74 0.12 3.70
CA VAL A 168 -13.26 -1.10 3.09
C VAL A 168 -13.25 -2.19 4.15
N PHE A 169 -14.38 -2.85 4.33
CA PHE A 169 -14.60 -3.94 5.28
C PHE A 169 -14.73 -5.28 4.58
N ALA A 170 -14.25 -6.32 5.25
CA ALA A 170 -14.46 -7.72 4.87
C ALA A 170 -14.89 -8.50 6.12
N ALA A 171 -15.60 -9.62 5.91
CA ALA A 171 -15.88 -10.56 6.98
C ALA A 171 -14.56 -11.12 7.55
N SER A 172 -14.48 -11.24 8.88
CA SER A 172 -13.30 -11.80 9.54
C SER A 172 -13.14 -13.28 9.22
N GLN A 173 -11.93 -13.67 8.79
CA GLN A 173 -11.59 -15.08 8.52
C GLN A 173 -11.14 -15.85 9.78
N ALA A 174 -11.11 -15.19 10.95
CA ALA A 174 -10.70 -15.84 12.20
C ALA A 174 -11.81 -16.77 12.74
N PRO A 175 -11.48 -18.00 13.19
CA PRO A 175 -12.48 -18.95 13.72
C PRO A 175 -13.27 -18.37 14.89
N GLY A 176 -14.62 -18.47 14.84
CA GLY A 176 -15.52 -17.98 15.89
C GLY A 176 -15.72 -16.46 15.89
N LYS A 177 -15.29 -15.78 14.83
CA LYS A 177 -15.36 -14.32 14.65
C LYS A 177 -16.08 -13.93 13.35
N GLU A 178 -16.95 -14.80 12.85
CA GLU A 178 -17.64 -14.64 11.57
C GLU A 178 -18.61 -13.45 11.55
N HIS A 179 -19.06 -12.99 12.72
CA HIS A 179 -19.92 -11.81 12.91
C HIS A 179 -19.13 -10.50 13.06
N GLU A 180 -17.79 -10.56 13.03
CA GLU A 180 -16.93 -9.38 13.09
C GLU A 180 -16.45 -9.00 11.68
N LEU A 181 -16.49 -7.71 11.37
CA LEU A 181 -15.96 -7.15 10.13
C LEU A 181 -14.62 -6.50 10.40
N LYS A 182 -13.61 -6.80 9.59
CA LYS A 182 -12.31 -6.13 9.60
C LYS A 182 -12.26 -5.05 8.54
N GLY A 183 -12.11 -3.80 8.99
CA GLY A 183 -11.99 -2.63 8.13
C GLY A 183 -10.55 -2.17 7.97
N SER A 184 -10.18 -1.77 6.75
CA SER A 184 -8.95 -1.00 6.50
C SER A 184 -9.27 0.36 5.89
N GLY A 185 -8.83 1.40 6.58
CA GLY A 185 -9.01 2.80 6.23
C GLY A 185 -7.82 3.41 5.50
N ARG A 186 -8.08 4.30 4.55
CA ARG A 186 -7.08 5.14 3.86
C ARG A 186 -7.55 6.59 3.79
N SER A 187 -6.65 7.51 4.12
CA SER A 187 -7.00 8.92 4.28
C SER A 187 -6.49 9.81 3.18
N ILE A 188 -7.02 11.03 3.13
CA ILE A 188 -6.49 12.16 2.37
C ILE A 188 -5.81 13.16 3.33
N PRO A 189 -4.93 14.05 2.84
CA PRO A 189 -4.40 15.15 3.64
C PRO A 189 -5.54 15.96 4.28
N GLY A 190 -5.38 16.34 5.55
CA GLY A 190 -6.41 17.07 6.30
C GLY A 190 -7.36 16.20 7.13
N PHE A 191 -7.36 14.87 6.94
CA PHE A 191 -8.16 13.94 7.76
C PHE A 191 -7.28 12.92 8.48
N HIS A 192 -7.25 12.93 9.81
CA HIS A 192 -6.44 11.98 10.60
C HIS A 192 -7.29 10.77 11.00
N LEU A 193 -7.15 9.63 10.30
CA LEU A 193 -8.04 8.48 10.47
C LEU A 193 -8.07 7.92 11.89
N ARG A 194 -6.91 7.76 12.53
CA ARG A 194 -6.87 7.23 13.89
C ARG A 194 -7.59 8.13 14.89
N ASP A 195 -7.55 9.45 14.69
CA ASP A 195 -8.20 10.39 15.61
C ASP A 195 -9.70 10.43 15.32
N ALA A 196 -10.09 10.30 14.05
CA ALA A 196 -11.49 10.13 13.67
C ALA A 196 -12.08 8.86 14.29
N LEU A 197 -11.37 7.73 14.23
CA LEU A 197 -11.78 6.48 14.89
C LEU A 197 -11.87 6.62 16.41
N ASP A 198 -10.92 7.31 17.05
CA ASP A 198 -10.96 7.58 18.48
C ASP A 198 -12.19 8.43 18.87
N LEU A 199 -12.55 9.41 18.04
CA LEU A 199 -13.77 10.21 18.22
C LEU A 199 -15.04 9.38 18.00
N VAL A 200 -15.07 8.52 16.98
CA VAL A 200 -16.17 7.57 16.73
C VAL A 200 -16.35 6.64 17.94
N ALA A 201 -15.27 6.08 18.48
CA ALA A 201 -15.31 5.22 19.67
C ALA A 201 -15.89 5.94 20.91
N LYS A 202 -15.57 7.24 21.07
CA LYS A 202 -16.09 8.07 22.17
C LYS A 202 -17.56 8.44 22.01
N ARG A 203 -18.01 8.72 20.77
CA ARG A 203 -19.40 9.10 20.46
C ARG A 203 -20.35 7.89 20.44
N HIS A 204 -19.85 6.75 19.97
CA HIS A 204 -20.62 5.51 19.86
C HIS A 204 -19.88 4.36 20.56
N PRO A 205 -19.92 4.30 21.91
CA PRO A 205 -19.29 3.22 22.66
C PRO A 205 -19.83 1.85 22.23
N GLY A 206 -18.93 0.90 21.97
CA GLY A 206 -19.29 -0.47 21.57
C GLY A 206 -19.26 -0.72 20.05
N VAL A 207 -19.33 0.32 19.22
CA VAL A 207 -19.24 0.16 17.74
C VAL A 207 -17.88 -0.39 17.32
N LEU A 208 -16.81 0.19 17.84
CA LEU A 208 -15.45 -0.25 17.56
C LEU A 208 -14.99 -1.26 18.61
N LEU A 209 -14.90 -2.53 18.21
CA LEU A 209 -14.36 -3.60 19.06
C LEU A 209 -12.85 -3.44 19.25
N ARG A 210 -12.15 -3.05 18.18
CA ARG A 210 -10.71 -2.78 18.13
C ARG A 210 -10.42 -1.72 17.09
N PHE A 211 -9.41 -0.88 17.32
CA PHE A 211 -8.91 0.02 16.28
C PHE A 211 -7.46 0.44 16.54
N GLY A 212 -6.79 0.90 15.49
CA GLY A 212 -5.43 1.40 15.57
C GLY A 212 -4.90 1.93 14.23
N GLY A 213 -3.66 2.38 14.22
CA GLY A 213 -2.97 2.86 13.03
C GLY A 213 -2.42 4.28 13.17
N HIS A 214 -2.47 5.03 12.07
CA HIS A 214 -1.86 6.34 11.88
C HIS A 214 -2.80 7.29 11.13
N ALA A 215 -2.32 8.50 10.83
CA ALA A 215 -3.06 9.53 10.12
C ALA A 215 -3.64 9.06 8.77
N MET A 216 -2.80 8.44 7.94
CA MET A 216 -3.11 8.10 6.55
C MET A 216 -3.65 6.68 6.35
N ALA A 217 -3.49 5.82 7.34
CA ALA A 217 -3.95 4.44 7.29
C ALA A 217 -4.30 3.96 8.69
N ALA A 218 -5.48 3.37 8.83
CA ALA A 218 -5.96 2.80 10.08
C ALA A 218 -6.66 1.48 9.83
N GLY A 219 -6.80 0.67 10.87
CA GLY A 219 -7.58 -0.56 10.85
C GLY A 219 -8.55 -0.56 12.03
N CYS A 220 -9.71 -1.17 11.84
CA CYS A 220 -10.69 -1.36 12.90
C CYS A 220 -11.45 -2.67 12.74
N THR A 221 -12.09 -3.10 13.82
CA THR A 221 -13.00 -4.23 13.85
C THR A 221 -14.32 -3.76 14.43
N VAL A 222 -15.42 -4.08 13.76
CA VAL A 222 -16.79 -3.77 14.19
C VAL A 222 -17.61 -5.06 14.17
N ALA A 223 -18.68 -5.13 14.96
CA ALA A 223 -19.69 -6.17 14.74
C ALA A 223 -20.47 -5.83 13.47
N GLU A 224 -20.92 -6.84 12.71
CA GLU A 224 -21.70 -6.65 11.47
C GLU A 224 -22.93 -5.76 11.71
N GLU A 225 -23.64 -5.95 12.83
CA GLU A 225 -24.80 -5.14 13.24
C GLU A 225 -24.48 -3.64 13.50
N HIS A 226 -23.20 -3.27 13.61
CA HIS A 226 -22.75 -1.91 13.88
C HIS A 226 -22.13 -1.22 12.66
N LEU A 227 -22.10 -1.87 11.50
CA LEU A 227 -21.52 -1.30 10.28
C LEU A 227 -22.20 0.02 9.88
N ASP A 228 -23.52 0.06 9.83
CA ASP A 228 -24.27 1.27 9.48
C ASP A 228 -24.01 2.44 10.45
N THR A 229 -23.89 2.11 11.74
CA THR A 229 -23.56 3.12 12.76
C THR A 229 -22.14 3.64 12.59
N PHE A 230 -21.18 2.77 12.24
CA PHE A 230 -19.82 3.16 11.93
C PHE A 230 -19.77 4.10 10.72
N GLU A 231 -20.47 3.75 9.63
CA GLU A 231 -20.50 4.54 8.40
C GLU A 231 -21.01 5.96 8.65
N GLN A 232 -22.16 6.08 9.32
CA GLN A 232 -22.76 7.37 9.66
C GLN A 232 -21.83 8.19 10.55
N ALA A 233 -21.29 7.59 11.60
CA ALA A 233 -20.39 8.28 12.53
C ALA A 233 -19.11 8.77 11.85
N LEU A 234 -18.54 7.99 10.93
CA LEU A 234 -17.35 8.39 10.18
C LEU A 234 -17.67 9.54 9.21
N ALA A 235 -18.81 9.47 8.51
CA ALA A 235 -19.26 10.52 7.60
C ALA A 235 -19.51 11.85 8.34
N GLU A 236 -20.11 11.80 9.53
CA GLU A 236 -20.30 12.98 10.38
C GLU A 236 -18.97 13.62 10.80
N VAL A 237 -17.98 12.80 11.21
CA VAL A 237 -16.65 13.31 11.57
C VAL A 237 -15.96 13.92 10.35
N ALA A 238 -16.05 13.27 9.19
CA ALA A 238 -15.53 13.80 7.93
C ALA A 238 -16.18 15.13 7.56
N MET A 239 -17.50 15.25 7.65
CA MET A 239 -18.23 16.50 7.38
C MET A 239 -17.84 17.63 8.34
N GLN A 240 -17.52 17.32 9.60
CA GLN A 240 -17.11 18.33 10.58
C GLN A 240 -15.67 18.80 10.38
N TRP A 241 -14.79 17.94 9.88
CA TRP A 241 -13.34 18.20 9.82
C TRP A 241 -12.86 18.62 8.44
N LEU A 242 -13.57 18.24 7.38
CA LEU A 242 -13.20 18.52 6.01
C LEU A 242 -14.04 19.67 5.45
N ASP A 243 -13.36 20.60 4.79
CA ASP A 243 -14.01 21.62 3.97
C ASP A 243 -13.98 21.23 2.48
N ALA A 244 -14.76 21.95 1.67
CA ALA A 244 -14.83 21.72 0.23
C ALA A 244 -13.46 21.83 -0.46
N ALA A 245 -12.56 22.68 0.05
CA ALA A 245 -11.22 22.86 -0.51
C ALA A 245 -10.30 21.66 -0.24
N THR A 246 -10.49 20.96 0.87
CA THR A 246 -9.74 19.73 1.22
C THR A 246 -10.27 18.52 0.44
N LEU A 247 -11.55 18.53 0.08
CA LEU A 247 -12.19 17.53 -0.76
C LEU A 247 -11.83 17.65 -2.25
N GLN A 248 -11.13 18.71 -2.65
CA GLN A 248 -10.63 18.89 -4.01
C GLN A 248 -9.17 18.45 -4.11
N ARG A 249 -8.91 17.48 -4.99
CA ARG A 249 -7.56 16.98 -5.25
C ARG A 249 -6.69 18.09 -5.85
N ARG A 250 -5.57 18.37 -5.19
CA ARG A 250 -4.53 19.27 -5.71
C ARG A 250 -3.47 18.49 -6.49
N LEU A 251 -3.06 19.02 -7.62
CA LEU A 251 -1.96 18.49 -8.43
C LEU A 251 -0.80 19.48 -8.35
N GLU A 252 0.28 19.07 -7.68
CA GLU A 252 1.53 19.82 -7.66
C GLU A 252 2.32 19.49 -8.92
N THR A 253 2.94 20.50 -9.52
CA THR A 253 3.77 20.38 -10.72
C THR A 253 4.96 21.32 -10.60
N ASP A 254 6.13 20.87 -11.05
CA ASP A 254 7.32 21.71 -11.22
C ASP A 254 7.15 22.75 -12.34
N GLY A 255 6.02 22.73 -13.05
CA GLY A 255 5.70 23.59 -14.17
C GLY A 255 6.09 22.98 -15.52
N PRO A 256 6.02 23.77 -16.60
CA PRO A 256 6.32 23.29 -17.94
C PRO A 256 7.82 23.03 -18.14
N LEU A 257 8.16 21.94 -18.83
CA LEU A 257 9.54 21.65 -19.23
C LEU A 257 9.96 22.58 -20.39
N ALA A 258 11.01 23.38 -20.16
CA ALA A 258 11.54 24.29 -21.17
C ALA A 258 12.07 23.54 -22.41
N PRO A 259 11.94 24.08 -23.64
CA PRO A 259 12.29 23.38 -24.88
C PRO A 259 13.71 22.80 -24.92
N GLU A 260 14.69 23.49 -24.35
CA GLU A 260 16.10 23.10 -24.29
C GLU A 260 16.35 21.80 -23.50
N TYR A 261 15.43 21.45 -22.60
CA TYR A 261 15.48 20.24 -21.78
C TYR A 261 14.73 19.06 -22.42
N ARG A 262 14.04 19.25 -23.55
CA ARG A 262 13.31 18.18 -24.25
C ARG A 262 14.24 17.32 -25.10
N ARG A 263 15.16 16.61 -24.43
CA ARG A 263 16.21 15.82 -25.06
C ARG A 263 16.33 14.45 -24.41
N VAL A 264 16.80 13.47 -25.18
CA VAL A 264 16.92 12.07 -24.72
C VAL A 264 17.92 11.93 -23.58
N ASP A 265 19.03 12.69 -23.60
CA ASP A 265 20.05 12.64 -22.55
C ASP A 265 19.54 13.10 -21.18
N LEU A 266 18.50 13.95 -21.14
CA LEU A 266 17.85 14.31 -19.89
C LEU A 266 17.10 13.12 -19.30
N VAL A 267 16.47 12.30 -20.13
CA VAL A 267 15.78 11.08 -19.66
C VAL A 267 16.78 10.16 -18.96
N ASP A 268 17.96 9.95 -19.55
CA ASP A 268 19.02 9.13 -18.96
C ASP A 268 19.57 9.74 -17.66
N THR A 269 19.60 11.07 -17.57
CA THR A 269 20.02 11.78 -16.36
C THR A 269 19.00 11.58 -15.25
N LEU A 270 17.71 11.80 -15.52
CA LEU A 270 16.64 11.58 -14.57
C LEU A 270 16.57 10.11 -14.13
N HIS A 271 16.79 9.15 -15.02
CA HIS A 271 16.78 7.73 -14.67
C HIS A 271 17.88 7.30 -13.69
N LYS A 272 18.97 8.08 -13.55
CA LYS A 272 20.04 7.78 -12.59
C LYS A 272 19.67 8.16 -11.17
N GLU A 273 18.67 9.03 -11.00
CA GLU A 273 18.23 9.48 -9.69
C GLU A 273 17.46 8.40 -8.91
N VAL A 274 17.48 8.53 -7.59
CA VAL A 274 16.77 7.63 -6.67
C VAL A 274 15.40 8.26 -6.36
N TRP A 275 14.45 8.03 -7.26
CA TRP A 275 13.07 8.50 -7.12
C TRP A 275 12.31 7.73 -6.05
N GLY A 276 11.40 8.44 -5.37
CA GLY A 276 10.49 7.87 -4.38
C GLY A 276 9.81 8.94 -3.52
N GLN A 277 9.19 8.51 -2.43
CA GLN A 277 8.39 9.38 -1.57
C GLN A 277 9.23 10.54 -0.99
N GLY A 278 8.73 11.76 -1.17
CA GLY A 278 9.40 12.97 -0.67
C GLY A 278 10.71 13.31 -1.39
N PHE A 279 10.84 12.91 -2.66
CA PHE A 279 11.89 13.40 -3.54
C PHE A 279 11.75 14.92 -3.70
N ALA A 280 12.76 15.62 -3.21
CA ALA A 280 13.04 17.04 -3.37
C ALA A 280 14.54 17.22 -3.58
#